data_AF-A0A930W121-F1
#
_entry.id   AF-A0A930W121-F1
#
_cell.length_a   1.000
_cell.length_b   1.000
_cell.length_c   1.000
_cell.angle_alpha   90.00
_cell.angle_beta   90.00
_cell.angle_gamma   90.00
#
_symmetry.space_group_name_H-M   'P 1'
#
loop_
_entity.id
_entity.type
_entity.pdbx_description
1 polymer ?
#
loop_
_entity_poly.entity_id
_entity_poly.type
_entity_poly.pdbx_seq_one_letter_code
_entity_poly.pdbx_strand_id
1 'polypeptide(L)'
;MLKLVTKHATLDVEVNGKVCHIPLEPTLADVRRAGMVMPDTENLEAVEWFIRFLEPYMPKVEELSVTDLSVLMSEWNKLRTDAGGATTGE
;
A
#
# COMPACT_ATOMS: atom_id res chain seq x y z
N MET A 1 9.43 10.65 -17.99
CA MET A 1 8.60 11.84 -18.24
C MET A 1 7.63 11.95 -17.07
N LEU A 2 7.70 13.02 -16.25
CA LEU A 2 6.85 13.16 -15.06
C LEU A 2 5.44 13.61 -15.48
N LYS A 3 4.40 12.86 -15.10
CA LYS A 3 3.01 13.27 -15.28
C LYS A 3 2.54 13.95 -14.01
N LEU A 4 2.23 15.24 -14.09
CA LEU A 4 1.77 16.03 -12.95
C LEU A 4 0.27 15.77 -12.75
N VAL A 5 -0.08 15.07 -11.68
CA VAL A 5 -1.46 14.87 -11.22
C VAL A 5 -1.70 15.69 -9.95
N THR A 6 -2.86 16.36 -9.87
CA THR A 6 -3.22 17.22 -8.73
C THR A 6 -3.91 16.48 -7.59
N LYS A 7 -4.20 15.19 -7.76
CA LYS A 7 -4.76 14.30 -6.74
C LYS A 7 -3.94 13.03 -6.66
N HIS A 8 -3.41 12.72 -5.47
CA HIS A 8 -2.86 11.40 -5.20
C HIS A 8 -4.03 10.43 -5.04
N ALA A 9 -4.03 9.34 -5.81
CA ALA A 9 -5.05 8.32 -5.68
C ALA A 9 -4.85 7.54 -4.37
N THR A 10 -5.93 7.31 -3.62
CA THR A 10 -5.92 6.59 -2.35
C THR A 10 -6.89 5.41 -2.38
N LEU A 11 -6.57 4.38 -1.63
CA LEU A 11 -7.50 3.37 -1.16
C LEU A 11 -8.06 3.84 0.18
N ASP A 12 -9.35 4.11 0.22
CA ASP A 12 -10.06 4.56 1.42
C ASP A 12 -10.65 3.35 2.15
N VAL A 13 -10.28 3.17 3.41
CA VAL A 13 -10.65 1.99 4.22
C VAL A 13 -11.23 2.44 5.55
N GLU A 14 -12.38 1.91 5.92
CA GLU A 14 -12.92 2.11 7.26
C GLU A 14 -12.39 1.03 8.21
N VAL A 15 -11.66 1.47 9.24
CA VAL A 15 -11.13 0.59 10.29
C VAL A 15 -11.56 1.16 11.63
N ASN A 16 -12.27 0.36 12.44
CA ASN A 16 -12.77 0.77 13.77
C ASN A 16 -13.57 2.08 13.75
N GLY A 17 -14.39 2.31 12.71
CA GLY A 17 -15.19 3.52 12.54
C GLY A 17 -14.41 4.77 12.13
N LYS A 18 -13.14 4.63 11.72
CA LYS A 18 -12.32 5.70 11.18
C LYS A 18 -11.95 5.40 9.73
N VAL A 19 -12.18 6.37 8.84
CA VAL A 19 -11.70 6.30 7.46
C VAL A 19 -10.21 6.61 7.42
N CYS A 20 -9.44 5.68 6.84
CA CYS A 20 -8.02 5.76 6.61
C CYS A 20 -7.77 5.89 5.10
N HIS A 21 -6.85 6.77 4.70
CA HIS A 21 -6.54 7.04 3.30
C HIS A 21 -5.13 6.52 3.00
N ILE A 22 -5.05 5.40 2.27
CA ILE A 22 -3.79 4.73 1.95
C ILE A 22 -3.38 5.14 0.54
N PRO A 23 -2.20 5.75 0.31
CA PRO A 23 -1.81 6.14 -1.03
C PRO A 23 -1.58 4.91 -1.93
N LEU A 24 -2.05 4.97 -3.18
CA LEU A 24 -1.80 3.91 -4.18
C LEU A 24 -0.38 3.96 -4.76
N GLU A 25 0.29 5.10 -4.60
CA GLU A 25 1.69 5.30 -5.00
C GLU A 25 2.54 5.57 -3.75
N PRO A 26 3.43 4.65 -3.35
CA PRO A 26 4.35 4.87 -2.23
C PRO A 26 5.31 6.03 -2.52
N THR A 27 5.52 6.89 -1.53
CA THR A 27 6.51 7.97 -1.64
C THR A 27 7.92 7.46 -1.38
N LEU A 28 8.93 8.26 -1.73
CA LEU A 28 10.33 7.97 -1.33
C LEU A 28 10.51 7.85 0.19
N ALA A 29 9.69 8.55 0.98
CA ALA A 29 9.71 8.44 2.43
C ALA A 29 9.17 7.07 2.89
N ASP A 30 8.15 6.55 2.21
CA ASP A 30 7.57 5.25 2.49
C ASP A 30 8.55 4.11 2.17
N VAL A 31 9.22 4.17 1.01
CA VAL A 31 10.24 3.20 0.62
C VAL A 31 11.41 3.19 1.62
N ARG A 32 11.86 4.37 2.06
CA ARG A 32 12.93 4.48 3.07
C ARG A 32 12.52 3.94 4.44
N ARG A 33 11.24 4.12 4.82
CA ARG A 33 10.71 3.68 6.12
C ARG A 33 10.50 2.17 6.16
N ALA A 34 9.84 1.62 5.14
CA ALA A 34 9.54 0.19 5.09
C ALA A 34 10.82 -0.66 4.96
N GLY A 35 11.86 -0.11 4.31
CA GLY A 35 13.11 -0.81 4.02
C GLY A 35 12.93 -1.79 2.87
N MET A 36 13.95 -1.92 2.01
CA MET A 36 13.91 -2.59 0.70
C MET A 36 13.09 -1.88 -0.40
N VAL A 37 13.58 -2.08 -1.64
CA VAL A 37 12.86 -1.85 -2.89
C VAL A 37 11.57 -2.68 -2.85
N MET A 38 10.45 -2.12 -3.31
CA MET A 38 9.14 -2.80 -3.32
C MET A 38 9.32 -4.26 -3.75
N PRO A 39 9.05 -5.25 -2.88
CA PRO A 39 9.30 -6.64 -3.21
C PRO A 39 8.36 -7.11 -4.33
N ASP A 40 8.94 -7.80 -5.31
CA ASP A 40 8.25 -8.30 -6.51
C ASP A 40 7.38 -9.56 -6.22
N THR A 41 7.36 -10.07 -4.99
CA THR A 41 6.80 -11.40 -4.69
C THR A 41 5.88 -11.42 -3.47
N GLU A 42 4.89 -12.32 -3.49
CA GLU A 42 3.93 -12.62 -2.41
C GLU A 42 4.58 -13.32 -1.19
N ASN A 43 5.83 -13.00 -0.86
CA ASN A 43 6.56 -13.61 0.24
C ASN A 43 6.36 -12.83 1.55
N LEU A 44 6.73 -13.42 2.68
CA LEU A 44 6.65 -12.82 4.02
C LEU A 44 7.27 -11.41 4.08
N GLU A 45 8.35 -11.18 3.34
CA GLU A 45 9.01 -9.88 3.22
C GLU A 45 8.10 -8.79 2.63
N ALA A 46 7.20 -9.13 1.69
CA ALA A 46 6.24 -8.20 1.12
C ALA A 46 5.10 -7.87 2.09
N VAL A 47 4.70 -8.84 2.90
CA VAL A 47 3.72 -8.63 3.97
C VAL A 47 4.31 -7.70 5.04
N GLU A 48 5.54 -7.96 5.49
CA GLU A 48 6.23 -7.11 6.47
C GLU A 48 6.46 -5.69 5.92
N TRP A 49 6.86 -5.57 4.64
CA TRP A 49 6.97 -4.29 3.97
C TRP A 49 5.65 -3.53 3.95
N PHE A 50 4.55 -4.22 3.59
CA PHE A 50 3.23 -3.61 3.47
C PHE A 50 2.70 -3.16 4.84
N ILE A 51 2.93 -3.93 5.90
CA ILE A 51 2.59 -3.52 7.28
C ILE A 51 3.32 -2.21 7.64
N ARG A 52 4.63 -2.13 7.42
CA ARG A 52 5.43 -0.91 7.69
C ARG A 52 5.01 0.28 6.82
N PHE A 53 4.58 0.02 5.60
CA PHE A 53 4.01 1.03 4.72
C PHE A 53 2.68 1.58 5.28
N LEU A 54 1.84 0.73 5.86
CA LEU A 54 0.53 1.10 6.40
C LEU A 54 0.58 1.82 7.75
N GLU A 55 1.60 1.60 8.59
CA GLU A 55 1.75 2.22 9.91
C GLU A 55 1.38 3.73 10.00
N PRO A 56 1.84 4.61 9.09
CA PRO A 56 1.47 6.03 9.15
C PRO A 56 0.03 6.34 8.70
N TYR A 57 -0.59 5.46 7.92
CA TYR A 57 -1.91 5.68 7.31
C TYR A 57 -3.03 5.00 8.08
N MET A 58 -2.72 3.91 8.79
CA MET A 58 -3.67 3.10 9.52
C MET A 58 -3.20 2.91 10.97
N PRO A 59 -3.90 3.51 11.95
CA PRO A 59 -3.59 3.25 13.35
C PRO A 59 -3.88 1.78 13.65
N LYS A 60 -3.00 1.15 14.43
CA LYS A 60 -3.18 -0.23 14.92
C LYS A 60 -3.23 -1.28 13.80
N VAL A 61 -2.42 -1.11 12.75
CA VAL A 61 -2.30 -2.11 11.67
C VAL A 61 -1.97 -3.52 12.17
N GLU A 62 -1.21 -3.63 13.27
CA GLU A 62 -0.87 -4.90 13.92
C GLU A 62 -2.08 -5.63 14.54
N GLU A 63 -3.19 -4.94 14.75
CA GLU A 63 -4.44 -5.53 15.25
C GLU A 63 -5.31 -6.10 14.12
N LEU A 64 -4.95 -5.88 12.84
CA LEU A 64 -5.66 -6.50 11.72
C LEU A 64 -5.49 -8.02 11.73
N SER A 65 -6.56 -8.72 11.36
CA SER A 65 -6.44 -10.15 11.09
C SER A 65 -5.60 -10.37 9.83
N VAL A 66 -4.95 -11.54 9.74
CA VAL A 66 -4.22 -11.95 8.52
C VAL A 66 -5.14 -11.91 7.29
N THR A 67 -6.43 -12.24 7.46
CA THR A 67 -7.43 -12.17 6.39
C THR A 67 -7.67 -10.74 5.93
N ASP A 68 -7.86 -9.80 6.86
CA ASP A 68 -8.09 -8.39 6.53
C ASP A 68 -6.86 -7.77 5.86
N LEU A 69 -5.67 -8.11 6.34
CA LEU A 69 -4.41 -7.66 5.75
C LEU A 69 -4.25 -8.18 4.31
N SER A 70 -4.57 -9.45 4.06
CA SER A 70 -4.53 -10.03 2.71
C SER A 70 -5.53 -9.37 1.76
N VAL A 71 -6.76 -9.10 2.22
CA VAL A 71 -7.77 -8.38 1.43
C VAL A 71 -7.28 -6.98 1.09
N LEU A 72 -6.73 -6.28 2.09
CA LEU A 72 -6.22 -4.93 1.94
C LEU A 72 -5.07 -4.85 0.93
N MET A 73 -4.10 -5.77 1.04
CA MET A 73 -2.96 -5.84 0.13
C MET A 73 -3.38 -6.16 -1.31
N SER A 74 -4.35 -7.06 -1.48
CA SER A 74 -4.89 -7.42 -2.79
C SER A 74 -5.61 -6.24 -3.47
N GLU A 75 -6.53 -5.59 -2.75
CA GLU A 75 -7.26 -4.43 -3.27
C GLU A 75 -6.32 -3.25 -3.56
N TRP A 76 -5.34 -3.01 -2.69
CA TRP A 76 -4.32 -1.99 -2.93
C TRP A 76 -3.50 -2.28 -4.20
N ASN A 77 -3.03 -3.52 -4.39
CA ASN A 77 -2.28 -3.91 -5.58
C ASN A 77 -3.10 -3.80 -6.86
N LYS A 78 -4.36 -4.22 -6.82
CA LYS A 78 -5.29 -4.11 -7.95
C LYS A 78 -5.52 -2.66 -8.34
N LEU A 79 -5.86 -1.80 -7.39
CA LEU A 79 -6.11 -0.38 -7.65
C LEU A 79 -4.85 0.35 -8.12
N ARG A 80 -3.68 -0.02 -7.59
CA ARG A 80 -2.38 0.49 -8.07
C ARG A 80 -2.15 0.13 -9.54
N THR A 81 -2.43 -1.12 -9.92
CA THR A 81 -2.30 -1.60 -11.31
C THR A 81 -3.26 -0.84 -12.24
N ASP A 82 -4.52 -0.69 -11.84
CA ASP A 82 -5.55 0.02 -12.61
C ASP A 82 -5.27 1.53 -12.74
N ALA A 83 -4.66 2.14 -11.72
CA ALA A 83 -4.27 3.56 -11.71
C ALA A 83 -3.05 3.86 -12.63
N GLY A 84 -2.49 2.84 -13.30
CA GLY A 84 -1.30 2.96 -14.13
C GLY A 84 0.01 2.89 -13.35
N GLY A 85 -0.03 2.42 -12.09
CA GLY A 85 1.15 2.02 -11.35
C GLY A 85 1.82 0.88 -12.11
N ALA A 86 3.11 1.07 -12.40
CA ALA A 86 3.91 0.20 -13.25
C ALA A 86 3.57 -1.28 -13.05
N THR A 87 2.86 -1.86 -14.02
CA THR A 87 3.04 -3.27 -14.34
C THR A 87 4.51 -3.41 -14.70
N THR A 88 5.33 -4.00 -13.83
CA THR A 88 6.54 -4.64 -14.32
C THR A 88 6.04 -5.78 -15.20
N GLY A 89 5.99 -5.53 -16.49
CA GLY A 89 5.71 -6.54 -17.49
C GLY A 89 6.87 -7.51 -17.61
N GLU A 90 6.49 -8.75 -17.90
CA GLU A 90 7.27 -9.85 -18.50
C GLU A 90 8.36 -10.52 -17.65
#